data_AF-A0A942LSD1-F1
#
_entry.id   AF-A0A942LSD1-F1
#
_cell.length_a   1.000
_cell.length_b   1.000
_cell.length_c   1.000
_cell.angle_alpha   90.00
_cell.angle_beta   90.00
_cell.angle_gamma   90.00
#
_symmetry.space_group_name_H-M   'P 1'
#
loop_
_entity.id
_entity.type
_entity.pdbx_description
1 polymer ?
#
loop_
_entity_poly.entity_id
_entity_poly.type
_entity_poly.pdbx_seq_one_letter_code
_entity_poly.pdbx_strand_id
1 'polypeptide(L)'
;MKLISIIILVILYSSVSLGSVENNYKTLELKTENKWMCGKIVTETFVDKGGRQHPEIQEYYFVHFNKKYFIKISESEFLGSLADYKNSYARIHATVKSGLWDGNDPNMQSRIGKYLVINHIERVEIPEKLLFIDQNNNSYEISPDLIKYIPIKPAESSSGIYSGGDSKEVKIGTDDFMNLFFLAENALNNGQLHLIKRIKTSSVIKIVYAETESNAIIIDSPEIQAFFTFLKKLLSN
;
A
#
# COMPACT_ATOMS: atom_id res chain seq x y z
N MET A 1 -55.15 -23.07 63.55
CA MET A 1 -54.16 -21.98 63.61
C MET A 1 -54.34 -21.10 62.38
N LYS A 2 -54.61 -19.82 62.61
CA LYS A 2 -54.81 -18.77 61.60
C LYS A 2 -53.45 -18.28 61.06
N LEU A 3 -53.38 -17.99 59.77
CA LEU A 3 -52.70 -16.85 59.10
C LEU A 3 -53.03 -17.04 57.59
N ILE A 4 -54.00 -16.39 56.94
CA ILE A 4 -54.31 -14.96 56.73
C ILE A 4 -53.15 -14.21 56.05
N SER A 5 -53.51 -13.59 54.91
CA SER A 5 -52.90 -12.41 54.25
C SER A 5 -51.74 -12.67 53.26
N ILE A 6 -51.61 -12.02 52.08
CA ILE A 6 -52.22 -10.79 51.54
C ILE A 6 -51.83 -10.60 50.05
N ILE A 7 -52.82 -10.24 49.22
CA ILE A 7 -52.86 -9.17 48.19
C ILE A 7 -52.25 -9.34 46.78
N ILE A 8 -53.20 -9.29 45.84
CA ILE A 8 -53.15 -8.84 44.44
C ILE A 8 -52.84 -7.32 44.38
N LEU A 9 -51.87 -6.87 43.57
CA LEU A 9 -51.84 -5.45 43.15
C LEU A 9 -51.23 -5.23 41.74
N VAL A 10 -52.17 -5.04 40.78
CA VAL A 10 -52.29 -3.97 39.77
C VAL A 10 -51.06 -3.54 38.93
N ILE A 11 -51.28 -3.65 37.62
CA ILE A 11 -50.63 -3.07 36.45
C ILE A 11 -50.33 -1.56 36.62
N LEU A 12 -49.10 -1.14 36.32
CA LEU A 12 -48.78 0.25 36.00
C LEU A 12 -47.95 0.35 34.72
N TYR A 13 -48.50 1.15 33.81
CA TYR A 13 -47.99 1.59 32.52
C TYR A 13 -46.52 2.02 32.55
N SER A 14 -45.75 1.58 31.56
CA SER A 14 -44.68 2.41 31.00
C SER A 14 -44.74 2.34 29.48
N SER A 15 -45.33 3.39 28.93
CA SER A 15 -45.27 3.78 27.53
C SER A 15 -43.81 4.07 27.19
N VAL A 16 -43.10 3.10 26.62
CA VAL A 16 -41.80 3.38 25.99
C VAL A 16 -42.11 4.11 24.69
N SER A 17 -41.71 5.37 24.63
CA SER A 17 -41.79 6.19 23.44
C SER A 17 -41.07 5.50 22.28
N LEU A 18 -41.80 5.32 21.17
CA LEU A 18 -41.17 5.21 19.86
C LEU A 18 -40.52 6.56 19.57
N GLY A 19 -39.30 6.76 20.07
CA GLY A 19 -38.39 7.73 19.52
C GLY A 19 -38.08 7.28 18.10
N SER A 20 -38.46 8.09 17.13
CA SER A 20 -37.99 7.99 15.75
C SER A 20 -36.47 7.85 15.76
N VAL A 21 -35.99 6.65 15.42
CA VAL A 21 -34.58 6.42 15.09
C VAL A 21 -34.34 7.13 13.78
N GLU A 22 -34.06 8.44 13.84
CA GLU A 22 -33.39 9.12 12.76
C GLU A 22 -32.04 8.43 12.61
N ASN A 23 -31.92 7.69 11.51
CA ASN A 23 -30.70 7.08 11.04
C ASN A 23 -29.65 8.18 10.83
N ASN A 24 -28.95 8.53 11.91
CA ASN A 24 -27.69 9.25 11.89
C ASN A 24 -26.62 8.30 11.35
N TYR A 25 -26.71 7.97 10.05
CA TYR A 25 -25.51 7.71 9.28
C TYR A 25 -24.79 9.05 9.16
N LYS A 26 -24.11 9.46 10.24
CA LYS A 26 -22.93 10.30 10.13
C LYS A 26 -21.99 9.50 9.24
N THR A 27 -22.07 9.75 7.94
CA THR A 27 -21.03 9.41 6.99
C THR A 27 -19.76 9.86 7.68
N LEU A 28 -18.92 8.91 8.12
CA LEU A 28 -17.57 9.26 8.48
C LEU A 28 -17.02 9.88 7.20
N GLU A 29 -16.97 11.20 7.16
CA GLU A 29 -16.15 11.92 6.20
C GLU A 29 -14.74 11.42 6.48
N LEU A 30 -14.38 10.35 5.76
CA LEU A 30 -13.00 9.94 5.59
C LEU A 30 -12.30 11.20 5.14
N LYS A 31 -11.52 11.80 6.05
CA LYS A 31 -10.64 12.92 5.72
C LYS A 31 -9.94 12.53 4.43
N THR A 32 -10.31 13.20 3.36
CA THR A 32 -9.71 13.03 2.04
C THR A 32 -8.29 13.56 2.15
N GLU A 33 -7.38 12.68 2.55
CA GLU A 33 -5.96 13.00 2.62
C GLU A 33 -5.39 12.88 1.21
N ASN A 34 -4.94 14.02 0.70
CA ASN A 34 -4.12 14.08 -0.49
C ASN A 34 -2.72 13.59 -0.12
N LYS A 35 -2.21 12.58 -0.81
CA LYS A 35 -0.92 11.98 -0.48
C LYS A 35 -0.20 11.43 -1.70
N TRP A 36 1.13 11.35 -1.57
CA TRP A 36 1.96 10.65 -2.54
C TRP A 36 1.78 9.14 -2.41
N MET A 37 1.64 8.46 -3.54
CA MET A 37 1.54 7.01 -3.64
C MET A 37 2.38 6.54 -4.83
N CYS A 38 3.04 5.40 -4.68
CA CYS A 38 3.77 4.77 -5.77
C CYS A 38 3.13 3.44 -6.15
N GLY A 39 3.11 3.11 -7.44
CA GLY A 39 2.39 1.95 -7.93
C GLY A 39 2.47 1.80 -9.43
N LYS A 40 1.56 1.02 -9.99
CA LYS A 40 1.49 0.73 -11.42
C LYS A 40 0.16 1.20 -12.00
N ILE A 41 0.22 1.88 -13.13
CA ILE A 41 -0.97 2.21 -13.91
C ILE A 41 -1.28 1.03 -14.82
N VAL A 42 -2.47 0.46 -14.70
CA VAL A 42 -2.95 -0.63 -15.54
C VAL A 42 -4.26 -0.24 -16.19
N THR A 43 -4.57 -0.87 -17.32
CA THR A 43 -5.83 -0.65 -18.03
C THR A 43 -6.63 -1.93 -18.11
N GLU A 44 -7.94 -1.83 -17.98
CA GLU A 44 -8.86 -2.93 -18.25
C GLU A 44 -9.89 -2.50 -19.30
N THR A 45 -10.45 -3.49 -19.99
CA THR A 45 -11.53 -3.25 -20.95
C THR A 45 -12.81 -2.94 -20.18
N PHE A 46 -13.50 -1.86 -20.54
CA PHE A 46 -14.79 -1.54 -19.94
C PHE A 46 -15.80 -2.67 -20.21
N VAL A 47 -16.52 -3.05 -19.15
CA VAL A 47 -17.61 -4.03 -19.23
C VAL A 47 -18.89 -3.31 -18.87
N ASP A 48 -19.85 -3.29 -19.79
CA ASP A 48 -21.16 -2.71 -19.52
C ASP A 48 -21.96 -3.57 -18.53
N LYS A 49 -23.12 -3.06 -18.13
CA LYS A 49 -24.00 -3.76 -17.18
C LYS A 49 -24.57 -5.08 -17.72
N GLY A 50 -24.62 -5.23 -19.04
CA GLY A 50 -25.02 -6.47 -19.71
C GLY A 50 -23.89 -7.50 -19.79
N GLY A 51 -22.70 -7.19 -19.24
CA GLY A 51 -21.52 -8.04 -19.33
C GLY A 51 -20.81 -7.97 -20.69
N ARG A 52 -21.21 -7.04 -21.57
CA ARG A 52 -20.57 -6.87 -22.88
C ARG A 52 -19.28 -6.07 -22.70
N GLN A 53 -18.21 -6.58 -23.30
CA GLN A 53 -16.93 -5.89 -23.34
C GLN A 53 -16.96 -4.83 -24.43
N HIS A 54 -16.36 -3.68 -24.12
CA HIS A 54 -16.17 -2.55 -25.03
C HIS A 54 -14.66 -2.29 -25.18
N PRO A 55 -13.94 -3.05 -26.04
CA PRO A 55 -12.48 -2.93 -26.20
C PRO A 55 -12.01 -1.52 -26.56
N GLU A 56 -12.88 -0.74 -27.20
CA GLU A 56 -12.68 0.67 -27.56
C GLU A 56 -12.65 1.61 -26.35
N ILE A 57 -13.18 1.19 -25.19
CA ILE A 57 -13.19 1.96 -23.95
C ILE A 57 -12.25 1.29 -22.94
N GLN A 58 -11.23 2.04 -22.52
CA GLN A 58 -10.25 1.58 -21.54
C GLN A 58 -10.48 2.28 -20.20
N GLU A 59 -10.53 1.48 -19.15
CA GLU A 59 -10.59 1.96 -17.78
C GLU A 59 -9.21 1.95 -17.17
N TYR A 60 -8.87 2.98 -16.41
CA TYR A 60 -7.56 3.11 -15.79
C TYR A 60 -7.65 2.78 -14.30
N TYR A 61 -6.68 2.00 -13.85
CA TYR A 61 -6.52 1.65 -12.46
C TYR A 61 -5.10 1.92 -11.99
N PHE A 62 -4.96 2.27 -10.72
CA PHE A 62 -3.68 2.32 -10.03
C PHE A 62 -3.57 1.12 -9.09
N VAL A 63 -2.50 0.34 -9.23
CA VAL A 63 -2.21 -0.81 -8.38
C VAL A 63 -1.10 -0.43 -7.40
N HIS A 64 -1.41 -0.49 -6.10
CA HIS A 64 -0.50 -0.15 -5.00
C HIS A 64 -0.54 -1.26 -3.96
N PHE A 65 0.60 -1.94 -3.71
CA PHE A 65 0.69 -3.12 -2.83
C PHE A 65 -0.44 -4.14 -3.06
N ASN A 66 -0.66 -4.53 -4.32
CA ASN A 66 -1.69 -5.47 -4.76
C ASN A 66 -3.15 -5.02 -4.51
N LYS A 67 -3.36 -3.75 -4.17
CA LYS A 67 -4.69 -3.13 -4.12
C LYS A 67 -4.91 -2.31 -5.38
N LYS A 68 -6.02 -2.58 -6.07
CA LYS A 68 -6.41 -1.89 -7.30
C LYS A 68 -7.40 -0.77 -6.97
N TYR A 69 -7.13 0.43 -7.47
CA TYR A 69 -7.98 1.62 -7.31
C TYR A 69 -8.42 2.12 -8.68
N PHE A 70 -9.71 2.34 -8.88
CA PHE A 70 -10.21 2.99 -10.09
C PHE A 70 -9.72 4.44 -10.16
N ILE A 71 -9.28 4.91 -11.32
CA ILE A 71 -8.87 6.31 -11.51
C ILE A 71 -10.02 7.07 -12.17
N LYS A 72 -10.58 8.05 -11.45
CA LYS A 72 -11.65 8.88 -11.97
C LYS A 72 -11.07 10.06 -12.74
N ILE A 73 -10.86 9.86 -14.04
CA ILE A 73 -10.22 10.82 -14.94
C ILE A 73 -10.96 12.16 -14.96
N SER A 74 -12.29 12.13 -14.95
CA SER A 74 -13.13 13.33 -15.00
C SER A 74 -12.98 14.28 -13.80
N GLU A 75 -12.41 13.81 -12.69
CA GLU A 75 -12.10 14.63 -11.52
C GLU A 75 -10.60 14.91 -11.36
N SER A 76 -9.75 14.26 -12.16
CA SER A 76 -8.29 14.36 -12.04
C SER A 76 -7.77 15.63 -12.73
N GLU A 77 -6.75 16.27 -12.15
CA GLU A 77 -6.28 17.62 -12.54
C GLU A 77 -4.98 17.62 -13.35
N PHE A 78 -4.36 16.47 -13.59
CA PHE A 78 -3.07 16.42 -14.29
C PHE A 78 -3.22 16.73 -15.79
N LEU A 79 -2.23 17.46 -16.34
CA LEU A 79 -2.28 18.03 -17.70
C LEU A 79 -1.95 17.02 -18.83
N GLY A 80 -1.62 15.77 -18.50
CA GLY A 80 -1.16 14.76 -19.47
C GLY A 80 -2.23 13.74 -19.87
N SER A 81 -1.86 12.80 -20.75
CA SER A 81 -2.70 11.63 -21.03
C SER A 81 -2.31 10.46 -20.14
N LEU A 82 -3.26 9.89 -19.40
CA LEU A 82 -3.02 8.63 -18.66
C LEU A 82 -2.62 7.47 -19.59
N ALA A 83 -2.93 7.56 -20.88
CA ALA A 83 -2.51 6.58 -21.87
C ALA A 83 -0.98 6.47 -21.95
N ASP A 84 -0.26 7.58 -21.74
CA ASP A 84 1.21 7.61 -21.75
C ASP A 84 1.80 6.83 -20.57
N TYR A 85 1.01 6.58 -19.53
CA TYR A 85 1.42 5.84 -18.34
C TYR A 85 0.93 4.39 -18.35
N LYS A 86 0.25 3.93 -19.41
CA LYS A 86 -0.28 2.57 -19.48
C LYS A 86 0.81 1.52 -19.24
N ASN A 87 0.55 0.63 -18.28
CA ASN A 87 1.44 -0.45 -17.86
C ASN A 87 2.81 0.01 -17.32
N SER A 88 2.92 1.29 -16.93
CA SER A 88 4.14 1.84 -16.33
C SER A 88 4.00 2.00 -14.81
N TYR A 89 5.15 1.98 -14.13
CA TYR A 89 5.21 2.39 -12.73
C TYR A 89 5.23 3.91 -12.64
N ALA A 90 4.51 4.43 -11.66
CA ALA A 90 4.33 5.86 -11.48
C ALA A 90 4.26 6.22 -10.00
N ARG A 91 4.69 7.44 -9.70
CA ARG A 91 4.42 8.12 -8.43
C ARG A 91 3.31 9.14 -8.70
N ILE A 92 2.26 9.10 -7.88
CA ILE A 92 1.08 9.96 -8.01
C ILE A 92 0.87 10.76 -6.73
N HIS A 93 0.47 12.02 -6.86
CA HIS A 93 -0.14 12.78 -5.79
C HIS A 93 -1.65 12.70 -5.98
N ALA A 94 -2.34 12.00 -5.09
CA ALA A 94 -3.74 11.66 -5.30
C ALA A 94 -4.56 11.66 -4.00
N THR A 95 -5.87 11.85 -4.19
CA THR A 95 -6.88 11.75 -3.13
C THR A 95 -7.74 10.51 -3.34
N VAL A 96 -7.89 9.69 -2.28
CA VAL A 96 -8.82 8.56 -2.30
C VAL A 96 -10.21 9.04 -1.91
N LYS A 97 -11.18 8.90 -2.81
CA LYS A 97 -12.59 9.22 -2.57
C LYS A 97 -13.45 7.95 -2.64
N SER A 98 -14.70 8.06 -2.17
CA SER A 98 -15.72 7.02 -2.34
C SER A 98 -16.95 7.64 -3.00
N GLY A 99 -17.57 6.94 -3.95
CA GLY A 99 -18.77 7.43 -4.61
C GLY A 99 -18.97 6.81 -5.99
N LEU A 100 -19.71 7.54 -6.84
CA LEU A 100 -20.03 7.14 -8.20
C LEU A 100 -18.80 7.26 -9.10
N TRP A 101 -18.52 6.21 -9.88
CA TRP A 101 -17.40 6.16 -10.82
C TRP A 101 -17.72 6.84 -12.15
N ASP A 102 -18.93 6.62 -12.66
CA ASP A 102 -19.27 6.91 -14.05
C ASP A 102 -19.85 8.32 -14.24
N GLY A 103 -20.84 8.69 -13.42
CA GLY A 103 -21.50 10.00 -13.54
C GLY A 103 -22.56 10.25 -12.48
N ASN A 104 -23.07 11.49 -12.45
CA ASN A 104 -24.08 11.95 -11.49
C ASN A 104 -25.51 11.92 -12.06
N ASP A 105 -25.72 11.32 -13.25
CA ASP A 105 -27.06 11.23 -13.85
C ASP A 105 -27.93 10.23 -13.07
N PRO A 106 -29.05 10.66 -12.45
CA PRO A 106 -29.92 9.78 -11.68
C PRO A 106 -30.58 8.68 -12.52
N ASN A 107 -30.67 8.86 -13.85
CA ASN A 107 -31.21 7.86 -14.77
C ASN A 107 -30.16 6.84 -15.23
N MET A 108 -28.88 7.07 -14.91
CA MET A 108 -27.79 6.17 -15.24
C MET A 108 -27.26 5.52 -13.96
N GLN A 109 -27.54 4.22 -13.77
CA GLN A 109 -26.93 3.48 -12.66
C GLN A 109 -25.40 3.49 -12.80
N SER A 110 -24.71 4.21 -11.92
CA SER A 110 -23.24 4.24 -11.87
C SER A 110 -22.72 3.13 -10.98
N ARG A 111 -21.52 2.63 -11.28
CA ARG A 111 -20.75 1.84 -10.31
C ARG A 111 -20.40 2.71 -9.10
N ILE A 112 -20.36 2.09 -7.92
CA ILE A 112 -20.05 2.76 -6.64
C ILE A 112 -18.86 2.07 -6.01
N GLY A 113 -17.87 2.85 -5.58
CA GLY A 113 -16.71 2.31 -4.89
C GLY A 113 -15.66 3.36 -4.57
N LYS A 114 -14.51 2.90 -4.06
CA LYS A 114 -13.33 3.76 -3.87
C LYS A 114 -12.67 4.06 -5.20
N TYR A 115 -12.26 5.30 -5.39
CA TYR A 115 -11.53 5.74 -6.57
C TYR A 115 -10.46 6.77 -6.19
N LEU A 116 -9.50 6.95 -7.09
CA LEU A 116 -8.46 7.95 -7.01
C LEU A 116 -8.79 9.13 -7.91
N VAL A 117 -8.53 10.32 -7.36
CA VAL A 117 -8.42 11.57 -8.11
C VAL A 117 -6.95 11.94 -8.12
N ILE A 118 -6.35 11.99 -9.31
CA ILE A 118 -4.92 12.25 -9.47
C ILE A 118 -4.71 13.74 -9.74
N ASN A 119 -3.89 14.37 -8.89
CA ASN A 119 -3.52 15.78 -9.03
C ASN A 119 -2.16 15.92 -9.73
N HIS A 120 -1.27 14.94 -9.54
CA HIS A 120 0.04 14.89 -10.18
C HIS A 120 0.45 13.44 -10.46
N ILE A 121 1.17 13.22 -11.55
CA ILE A 121 1.71 11.91 -11.92
C ILE A 121 3.10 12.09 -12.55
N GLU A 122 4.03 11.24 -12.15
CA GLU A 122 5.36 11.13 -12.73
C GLU A 122 5.71 9.66 -12.97
N ARG A 123 6.44 9.39 -14.05
CA ARG A 123 6.89 8.03 -14.37
C ARG A 123 8.07 7.68 -13.47
N VAL A 124 8.07 6.45 -12.99
CA VAL A 124 9.16 5.90 -12.19
C VAL A 124 10.00 4.99 -13.07
N GLU A 125 11.31 5.21 -13.08
CA GLU A 125 12.28 4.31 -13.67
C GLU A 125 12.44 3.05 -12.80
N ILE A 126 12.53 1.88 -13.44
CA ILE A 126 12.75 0.61 -12.73
C ILE A 126 14.25 0.51 -12.44
N PRO A 127 14.69 0.45 -11.16
CA PRO A 127 16.10 0.25 -10.86
C PRO A 127 16.57 -1.14 -11.29
N GLU A 128 17.86 -1.28 -11.57
CA GLU A 128 18.47 -2.57 -11.92
C GLU A 128 18.43 -3.54 -10.73
N LYS A 129 18.71 -3.01 -9.53
CA LYS A 129 18.68 -3.78 -8.29
C LYS A 129 18.62 -2.92 -7.04
N LEU A 130 18.23 -3.55 -5.94
CA LEU A 130 18.40 -3.06 -4.58
C LEU A 130 19.46 -3.89 -3.86
N LEU A 131 20.30 -3.22 -3.08
CA LEU A 131 21.21 -3.86 -2.13
C LEU A 131 20.76 -3.46 -0.72
N PHE A 132 20.55 -4.44 0.13
CA PHE A 132 20.15 -4.22 1.51
C PHE A 132 21.07 -4.97 2.46
N ILE A 133 21.48 -4.32 3.55
CA ILE A 133 22.20 -4.94 4.65
C ILE A 133 21.37 -4.72 5.91
N ASP A 134 20.96 -5.81 6.55
CA ASP A 134 20.14 -5.74 7.75
C ASP A 134 20.96 -5.38 9.02
N GLN A 135 20.25 -5.34 10.15
CA GLN A 135 20.81 -5.02 11.46
C GLN A 135 21.85 -6.03 11.96
N ASN A 136 21.81 -7.26 11.44
CA ASN A 136 22.72 -8.36 11.77
C ASN A 136 23.78 -8.57 10.68
N ASN A 137 23.89 -7.65 9.74
CA ASN A 137 24.85 -7.65 8.65
C ASN A 137 24.64 -8.79 7.63
N ASN A 138 23.45 -9.35 7.56
CA ASN A 138 23.08 -10.19 6.42
C ASN A 138 22.79 -9.30 5.21
N SER A 139 23.20 -9.75 4.05
CA SER A 139 23.08 -8.99 2.80
C SER A 139 22.01 -9.58 1.90
N TYR A 140 21.38 -8.71 1.12
CA TYR A 140 20.34 -9.07 0.16
C TYR A 140 20.61 -8.35 -1.15
N GLU A 141 20.65 -9.11 -2.24
CA GLU A 141 20.65 -8.56 -3.61
C GLU A 141 19.28 -8.86 -4.21
N ILE A 142 18.58 -7.80 -4.62
CA ILE A 142 17.19 -7.89 -5.07
C ILE A 142 17.13 -7.32 -6.49
N SER A 143 16.79 -8.13 -7.48
CA SER A 143 16.54 -7.75 -8.87
C SER A 143 15.05 -7.88 -9.21
N PRO A 144 14.59 -7.41 -10.38
CA PRO A 144 13.19 -7.53 -10.80
C PRO A 144 12.60 -8.95 -10.79
N ASP A 145 13.44 -9.97 -10.80
CA ASP A 145 13.07 -11.38 -10.96
C ASP A 145 13.61 -12.30 -9.84
N LEU A 146 14.48 -11.81 -8.96
CA LEU A 146 15.20 -12.63 -7.99
C LEU A 146 15.56 -11.88 -6.71
N ILE A 147 15.51 -12.59 -5.58
CA ILE A 147 16.11 -12.18 -4.32
C ILE A 147 17.20 -13.20 -3.96
N LYS A 148 18.43 -12.71 -3.75
CA LYS A 148 19.54 -13.48 -3.18
C LYS A 148 19.80 -13.05 -1.75
N TYR A 149 19.65 -13.99 -0.82
CA TYR A 149 19.99 -13.82 0.58
C TYR A 149 21.38 -14.37 0.87
N ILE A 150 22.26 -13.51 1.37
CA ILE A 150 23.65 -13.80 1.68
C ILE A 150 23.83 -13.60 3.21
N PRO A 151 23.64 -14.65 4.01
CA PRO A 151 23.80 -14.57 5.45
C PRO A 151 25.26 -14.35 5.84
N ILE A 152 25.48 -13.60 6.91
CA ILE A 152 26.82 -13.51 7.51
C ILE A 152 27.20 -14.85 8.15
N LYS A 153 28.46 -15.27 7.97
CA LYS A 153 28.98 -16.48 8.62
C LYS A 153 29.59 -16.14 9.99
N PRO A 154 29.68 -17.11 10.92
CA PRO A 154 30.34 -16.90 12.21
C PRO A 154 31.75 -16.31 12.10
N ALA A 155 32.54 -16.76 11.12
CA ALA A 155 33.90 -16.26 10.86
C ALA A 155 33.96 -14.78 10.44
N GLU A 156 32.86 -14.23 9.93
CA GLU A 156 32.73 -12.84 9.47
C GLU A 156 32.03 -11.97 10.52
N SER A 157 31.41 -12.59 11.53
CA SER A 157 30.68 -11.90 12.58
C SER A 157 31.61 -11.33 13.65
N SER A 158 31.28 -10.14 14.14
CA SER A 158 31.99 -9.50 15.27
C SER A 158 31.91 -10.31 16.56
N SER A 159 30.89 -11.16 16.73
CA SER A 159 30.77 -12.05 17.89
C SER A 159 31.51 -13.38 17.71
N GLY A 160 31.93 -13.72 16.49
CA GLY A 160 32.51 -15.04 16.16
C GLY A 160 31.54 -16.22 16.24
N ILE A 161 30.29 -16.00 16.70
CA ILE A 161 29.32 -17.08 16.97
C ILE A 161 27.99 -16.92 16.22
N TYR A 162 27.66 -15.70 15.76
CA TYR A 162 26.40 -15.47 15.07
C TYR A 162 26.44 -16.02 13.63
N SER A 163 25.38 -16.72 13.23
CA SER A 163 25.15 -17.17 11.86
C SER A 163 23.80 -16.64 11.38
N GLY A 164 23.78 -16.07 10.18
CA GLY A 164 22.54 -15.67 9.50
C GLY A 164 21.75 -16.84 8.90
N GLY A 165 22.23 -18.08 9.05
CA GLY A 165 21.65 -19.28 8.44
C GLY A 165 22.27 -19.61 7.08
N ASP A 166 21.49 -20.27 6.23
CA ASP A 166 21.90 -20.69 4.89
C ASP A 166 21.54 -19.65 3.82
N SER A 167 22.36 -19.57 2.77
CA SER A 167 22.07 -18.74 1.60
C SER A 167 20.79 -19.22 0.92
N LYS A 168 19.96 -18.28 0.44
CA LYS A 168 18.71 -18.59 -0.24
C LYS A 168 18.56 -17.74 -1.50
N GLU A 169 18.03 -18.34 -2.56
CA GLU A 169 17.58 -17.61 -3.75
C GLU A 169 16.08 -17.84 -3.96
N VAL A 170 15.32 -16.78 -4.22
CA VAL A 170 13.87 -16.84 -4.43
C VAL A 170 13.50 -16.04 -5.66
N LYS A 171 12.79 -16.66 -6.61
CA LYS A 171 12.23 -15.94 -7.75
C LYS A 171 11.08 -15.05 -7.31
N ILE A 172 11.04 -13.83 -7.81
CA ILE A 172 9.96 -12.87 -7.56
C ILE A 172 9.47 -12.28 -8.89
N GLY A 173 8.32 -11.60 -8.85
CA GLY A 173 7.84 -10.82 -10.00
C GLY A 173 8.28 -9.36 -9.92
N THR A 174 8.26 -8.67 -11.06
CA THR A 174 8.59 -7.24 -11.14
C THR A 174 7.68 -6.38 -10.25
N ASP A 175 6.41 -6.77 -10.06
CA ASP A 175 5.49 -6.05 -9.17
C ASP A 175 5.93 -6.17 -7.68
N ASP A 176 6.42 -7.33 -7.25
CA ASP A 176 6.97 -7.52 -5.90
C ASP A 176 8.28 -6.75 -5.71
N PHE A 177 9.15 -6.77 -6.72
CA PHE A 177 10.36 -5.96 -6.74
C PHE A 177 10.05 -4.46 -6.60
N MET A 178 9.10 -3.95 -7.39
CA MET A 178 8.74 -2.53 -7.34
C MET A 178 8.09 -2.13 -6.01
N ASN A 179 7.33 -3.02 -5.38
CA ASN A 179 6.83 -2.81 -4.02
C ASN A 179 7.97 -2.68 -2.99
N LEU A 180 9.03 -3.51 -3.09
CA LEU A 180 10.24 -3.37 -2.26
C LEU A 180 10.97 -2.06 -2.56
N PHE A 181 11.12 -1.71 -3.83
CA PHE A 181 11.76 -0.46 -4.25
C PHE A 181 11.05 0.76 -3.66
N PHE A 182 9.72 0.83 -3.72
CA PHE A 182 8.97 1.96 -3.16
C PHE A 182 9.12 2.08 -1.64
N LEU A 183 9.21 0.95 -0.92
CA LEU A 183 9.49 0.96 0.52
C LEU A 183 10.91 1.46 0.80
N ALA A 184 11.90 1.01 0.02
CA ALA A 184 13.29 1.43 0.13
C ALA A 184 13.48 2.92 -0.19
N GLU A 185 12.85 3.39 -1.26
CA GLU A 185 12.88 4.79 -1.69
C GLU A 185 12.22 5.71 -0.65
N ASN A 186 11.08 5.30 -0.07
CA ASN A 186 10.44 6.06 1.01
C ASN A 186 11.37 6.20 2.23
N ALA A 187 12.11 5.15 2.58
CA ALA A 187 13.10 5.21 3.65
C ALA A 187 14.28 6.13 3.30
N LEU A 188 14.79 6.08 2.06
CA LEU A 188 15.90 6.93 1.57
C LEU A 188 15.53 8.41 1.41
N ASN A 189 14.27 8.73 1.15
CA ASN A 189 13.82 10.11 1.03
C ASN A 189 13.53 10.75 2.40
N ASN A 190 13.42 9.95 3.46
CA ASN A 190 13.27 10.45 4.82
C ASN A 190 14.64 10.72 5.47
N GLY A 191 15.21 11.89 5.15
CA GLY A 191 16.53 12.29 5.63
C GLY A 191 16.69 12.32 7.17
N GLN A 192 15.61 12.35 7.94
CA GLN A 192 15.66 12.25 9.41
C GLN A 192 16.11 10.86 9.90
N LEU A 193 15.98 9.83 9.06
CA LEU A 193 16.40 8.47 9.38
C LEU A 193 17.88 8.21 9.07
N HIS A 194 18.55 9.15 8.38
CA HIS A 194 19.89 8.94 7.87
C HIS A 194 20.94 9.07 8.97
N LEU A 195 21.91 8.15 8.94
CA LEU A 195 23.05 8.13 9.82
C LEU A 195 24.34 8.34 9.04
N ILE A 196 25.27 9.08 9.63
CA ILE A 196 26.61 9.32 9.04
C ILE A 196 27.47 8.04 9.12
N LYS A 197 27.24 7.21 10.14
CA LYS A 197 28.00 5.98 10.39
C LYS A 197 27.09 4.86 10.88
N ARG A 198 27.47 3.62 10.56
CA ARG A 198 26.81 2.41 11.07
C ARG A 198 26.85 2.40 12.59
N ILE A 199 25.70 2.14 13.20
CA ILE A 199 25.54 1.80 14.61
C ILE A 199 24.84 0.45 14.72
N LYS A 200 24.87 -0.17 15.91
CA LYS A 200 24.00 -1.34 16.18
C LYS A 200 22.56 -0.97 15.83
N THR A 201 21.81 -1.90 15.25
CA THR A 201 20.42 -1.74 14.77
C THR A 201 20.21 -0.85 13.54
N SER A 202 21.24 -0.20 13.01
CA SER A 202 21.11 0.45 11.69
C SER A 202 21.03 -0.60 10.57
N SER A 203 20.50 -0.20 9.42
CA SER A 203 20.54 -0.96 8.17
C SER A 203 21.18 -0.12 7.06
N VAL A 204 21.54 -0.74 5.94
CA VAL A 204 22.01 -0.02 4.74
C VAL A 204 21.08 -0.34 3.59
N ILE A 205 20.59 0.69 2.90
CA ILE A 205 19.85 0.56 1.65
C ILE A 205 20.67 1.22 0.55
N LYS A 206 20.76 0.56 -0.60
CA LYS A 206 21.28 1.12 -1.83
C LYS A 206 20.37 0.74 -3.01
N ILE A 207 20.00 1.74 -3.80
CA ILE A 207 19.23 1.61 -5.03
C ILE A 207 20.19 1.86 -6.19
N VAL A 208 20.23 0.95 -7.17
CA VAL A 208 21.13 1.01 -8.32
C VAL A 208 20.32 1.14 -9.59
N TYR A 209 20.58 2.21 -10.35
CA TYR A 209 20.11 2.43 -11.72
C TYR A 209 21.28 2.23 -12.69
N ALA A 210 21.01 2.30 -14.00
CA ALA A 210 22.03 2.09 -15.03
C ALA A 210 23.22 3.08 -14.91
N GLU A 211 22.95 4.33 -14.56
CA GLU A 211 23.98 5.39 -14.53
C GLU A 211 24.18 6.02 -13.14
N THR A 212 23.28 5.73 -12.19
CA THR A 212 23.27 6.39 -10.88
C THR A 212 22.97 5.42 -9.76
N GLU A 213 23.32 5.81 -8.55
CA GLU A 213 22.97 5.08 -7.35
C GLU A 213 22.65 6.03 -6.20
N SER A 214 21.74 5.60 -5.34
CA SER A 214 21.42 6.27 -4.08
C SER A 214 21.64 5.31 -2.94
N ASN A 215 22.26 5.75 -1.85
CA ASN A 215 22.46 4.92 -0.67
C ASN A 215 22.35 5.73 0.62
N ALA A 216 21.95 5.07 1.69
CA ALA A 216 22.03 5.61 3.03
C ALA A 216 22.17 4.50 4.08
N ILE A 217 22.77 4.87 5.21
CA ILE A 217 22.69 4.11 6.44
C ILE A 217 21.44 4.64 7.17
N ILE A 218 20.50 3.76 7.46
CA ILE A 218 19.19 4.13 7.98
C ILE A 218 19.04 3.57 9.39
N ILE A 219 18.64 4.40 10.34
CA ILE A 219 18.32 3.97 11.70
C ILE A 219 17.12 3.02 11.68
N ASP A 220 16.99 2.17 12.71
CA ASP A 220 15.79 1.37 12.87
C ASP A 220 14.53 2.25 12.95
N SER A 221 13.57 2.02 12.06
CA SER A 221 12.38 2.86 11.90
C SER A 221 11.20 2.06 11.34
N PRO A 222 9.95 2.55 11.47
CA PRO A 222 8.79 1.90 10.87
C PRO A 222 8.92 1.65 9.36
N GLU A 223 9.57 2.53 8.61
CA GLU A 223 9.83 2.40 7.18
C GLU A 223 10.74 1.21 6.87
N ILE A 224 11.85 1.08 7.61
CA ILE A 224 12.76 -0.07 7.48
C ILE A 224 12.08 -1.36 7.91
N GLN A 225 11.27 -1.34 8.97
CA GLN A 225 10.54 -2.51 9.42
C GLN A 225 9.49 -2.95 8.39
N ALA A 226 8.81 -2.01 7.73
CA ALA A 226 7.87 -2.31 6.64
C ALA A 226 8.59 -2.95 5.44
N PHE A 227 9.72 -2.37 5.03
CA PHE A 227 10.59 -2.95 3.99
C PHE A 227 11.01 -4.38 4.35
N PHE A 228 11.57 -4.57 5.54
CA PHE A 228 12.11 -5.85 5.96
C PHE A 228 11.04 -6.93 6.16
N THR A 229 9.88 -6.54 6.68
CA THR A 229 8.73 -7.45 6.81
C THR A 229 8.26 -7.93 5.44
N PHE A 230 8.14 -7.03 4.46
CA PHE A 230 7.75 -7.41 3.11
C PHE A 230 8.81 -8.30 2.43
N LEU A 231 10.09 -7.98 2.60
CA LEU A 231 11.21 -8.79 2.12
C LEU A 231 11.19 -10.22 2.71
N LYS A 232 10.99 -10.36 4.02
CA LYS A 232 10.92 -11.67 4.68
C LYS A 232 9.70 -12.48 4.25
N LYS A 233 8.58 -11.83 3.97
CA LYS A 233 7.41 -12.49 3.39
C LYS A 233 7.75 -13.11 2.04
N LEU A 234 8.40 -12.36 1.15
CA LEU A 234 8.81 -12.87 -0.17
C LEU A 234 9.80 -14.03 -0.04
N LEU A 235 10.75 -13.94 0.90
CA LEU A 235 11.69 -15.03 1.17
C LEU A 235 11.06 -16.26 1.83
N SER A 236 9.82 -16.19 2.30
CA SER A 236 9.14 -17.33 2.94
C SER A 236 8.21 -18.10 2.00
N ASN A 237 7.92 -17.53 0.82
CA ASN A 237 7.24 -18.23 -0.27
C ASN A 237 8.18 -19.25 -0.92
#